data_AF-A0A212FAK2-F1
#
_entry.id   AF-A0A212FAK2-F1
#
_cell.length_a   1.000
_cell.length_b   1.000
_cell.length_c   1.000
_cell.angle_alpha   90.00
_cell.angle_beta   90.00
_cell.angle_gamma   90.00
#
_symmetry.space_group_name_H-M   'P 1'
#
loop_
_entity.id
_entity.type
_entity.pdbx_description
1 polymer ?
#
loop_
_entity_poly.entity_id
_entity_poly.type
_entity_poly.pdbx_seq_one_letter_code
_entity_poly.pdbx_strand_id
1 'polypeptide(L)'
;MKHWKRNPNQPGQAKIPGSRNVLLRFYPPQSALEANSRKKKVYEQQENEENPLRCPVKLYEFYISKCPESVRTRNDVFYLQPERSCVPDSPVWYSTQPLSRAALAKMLHRVKMVKEINIALLTS
;
A
#
# COMPACT_ATOMS: atom_id res chain seq x y z
N MET A 1 4.96 -15.76 -0.63
CA MET A 1 6.37 -15.35 -0.75
C MET A 1 6.49 -13.87 -0.43
N LYS A 2 7.44 -13.50 0.42
CA LYS A 2 7.69 -12.13 0.87
C LYS A 2 8.41 -11.34 -0.23
N HIS A 3 7.73 -10.41 -0.90
CA HIS A 3 8.27 -9.66 -2.04
C HIS A 3 9.08 -8.41 -1.64
N TRP A 4 9.89 -8.46 -0.57
CA TRP A 4 10.87 -7.41 -0.30
C TRP A 4 12.13 -7.71 -1.10
N LYS A 5 12.43 -6.92 -2.13
CA LYS A 5 13.70 -7.03 -2.86
C LYS A 5 14.64 -5.95 -2.35
N ARG A 6 15.69 -6.34 -1.62
CA ARG A 6 16.86 -5.47 -1.36
C ARG A 6 17.51 -5.20 -2.72
N ASN A 7 17.56 -3.94 -3.14
CA ASN A 7 18.19 -3.57 -4.42
C ASN A 7 19.69 -3.36 -4.17
N PRO A 8 20.61 -4.17 -4.73
CA PRO A 8 22.02 -4.11 -4.32
C PRO A 8 22.87 -3.00 -4.95
N ASN A 9 22.40 -2.21 -5.92
CA ASN A 9 23.29 -1.24 -6.58
C ASN A 9 22.52 -0.07 -7.23
N GLN A 10 22.67 1.14 -6.69
CA GLN A 10 22.75 2.35 -7.51
C GLN A 10 24.20 2.86 -7.43
N PRO A 11 24.91 2.99 -8.56
CA PRO A 11 26.24 3.57 -8.56
C PRO A 11 26.11 5.09 -8.42
N GLY A 12 26.49 5.66 -7.27
CA GLY A 12 26.64 7.11 -7.12
C GLY A 12 26.23 7.74 -5.78
N GLN A 13 25.54 7.02 -4.88
CA GLN A 13 25.24 7.55 -3.55
C GLN A 13 26.20 6.99 -2.51
N ALA A 14 26.92 7.89 -1.84
CA ALA A 14 27.78 7.58 -0.71
C ALA A 14 27.01 6.71 0.30
N LYS A 15 27.57 5.53 0.60
CA LYS A 15 27.02 4.60 1.57
C LYS A 15 27.07 5.25 2.96
N ILE A 16 25.96 5.83 3.40
CA ILE A 16 25.77 6.16 4.82
C ILE A 16 25.62 4.82 5.56
N PRO A 17 26.46 4.51 6.56
CA PRO A 17 26.34 3.26 7.30
C PRO A 17 25.04 3.31 8.12
N GLY A 18 23.97 2.67 7.62
CA GLY A 18 22.68 2.59 8.32
C GLY A 18 21.44 2.68 7.44
N SER A 19 21.50 3.27 6.24
CA SER A 19 20.31 3.42 5.37
C SER A 19 19.89 2.07 4.77
N ARG A 20 18.79 1.52 5.30
CA ARG A 20 18.15 0.34 4.72
C ARG A 20 17.36 0.80 3.50
N ASN A 21 17.83 0.49 2.29
CA ASN A 21 17.07 0.73 1.07
C ASN A 21 15.89 -0.26 0.95
N VAL A 22 14.81 -0.02 1.68
CA VAL A 22 13.59 -0.82 1.64
C VAL A 22 12.58 -0.18 0.68
N LEU A 23 12.07 -1.00 -0.23
CA LEU A 23 11.15 -0.58 -1.29
C LEU A 23 9.90 -1.45 -1.27
N LEU A 24 8.74 -0.82 -1.39
CA LEU A 24 7.49 -1.50 -1.71
C LEU A 24 7.33 -1.49 -3.23
N ARG A 25 7.12 -2.67 -3.82
CA ARG A 25 7.01 -2.82 -5.27
C ARG A 25 5.72 -3.52 -5.66
N PHE A 26 4.94 -2.88 -6.52
CA PHE A 26 3.73 -3.45 -7.08
C PHE A 26 4.00 -4.03 -8.47
N TYR A 27 3.65 -5.30 -8.63
CA TYR A 27 3.69 -6.02 -9.89
C TYR A 27 2.26 -6.17 -10.41
N PRO A 28 1.86 -5.43 -11.46
CA PRO A 28 0.54 -5.60 -12.04
C PRO A 28 0.38 -7.02 -12.60
N PRO A 29 -0.82 -7.63 -12.49
CA PRO A 29 -1.08 -8.96 -13.04
C PRO A 29 -0.94 -8.94 -14.57
N GLN A 30 -0.50 -10.06 -15.16
CA GLN A 30 -0.19 -10.17 -16.58
C GLN A 30 -1.38 -9.76 -17.48
N SER A 31 -2.60 -10.14 -17.09
CA SER A 31 -3.84 -9.74 -17.78
C SER A 31 -4.04 -8.22 -17.84
N ALA A 32 -3.60 -7.48 -16.82
CA ALA A 32 -3.68 -6.02 -16.80
C ALA A 32 -2.59 -5.36 -17.66
N LEU A 33 -1.47 -6.05 -17.90
CA LEU A 33 -0.38 -5.61 -18.77
C LEU A 33 -0.72 -5.78 -20.25
N GLU A 34 -1.42 -6.87 -20.61
CA GLU A 34 -1.87 -7.12 -21.98
C GLU A 34 -2.94 -6.12 -22.43
N ALA A 35 -3.84 -5.71 -21.54
CA ALA A 35 -4.88 -4.74 -21.85
C ALA A 35 -4.35 -3.29 -22.04
N ASN A 36 -3.14 -2.97 -21.56
CA ASN A 36 -2.56 -1.63 -21.74
C ASN A 36 -1.03 -1.63 -21.56
N SER A 37 -0.29 -1.63 -22.67
CA SER A 37 1.18 -1.60 -22.69
C SER A 37 1.83 -0.42 -21.96
N ARG A 38 1.10 0.68 -21.68
CA ARG A 38 1.60 1.81 -20.87
C ARG A 38 1.63 1.52 -19.35
N LYS A 39 0.96 0.45 -18.89
CA LYS A 39 0.98 -0.02 -17.48
C LYS A 39 2.19 -0.89 -17.12
N LYS A 40 3.15 -1.07 -18.03
CA LYS A 40 4.42 -1.79 -17.77
C LYS A 40 5.30 -1.15 -16.68
N LYS A 41 4.94 0.01 -16.14
CA LYS A 41 5.65 0.62 -15.02
C LYS A 41 5.37 -0.16 -13.75
N VAL A 42 6.36 -0.95 -13.34
CA VAL A 42 6.51 -1.39 -11.96
C VAL A 42 6.41 -0.16 -11.06
N TYR A 43 5.44 -0.15 -10.16
CA TYR A 43 5.26 0.97 -9.24
C TYR A 43 6.08 0.71 -7.98
N GLU A 44 6.94 1.65 -7.62
CA GLU A 44 7.87 1.54 -6.50
C GLU A 44 7.67 2.70 -5.53
N GLN A 45 7.64 2.39 -4.24
CA GLN A 45 7.62 3.37 -3.16
C GLN A 45 8.78 3.09 -2.20
N GLN A 46 9.55 4.13 -1.90
CA GLN A 46 10.65 4.06 -0.92
C GLN A 46 10.11 4.17 0.52
N GLU A 47 10.86 3.60 1.45
CA GLU A 47 10.66 3.84 2.88
C GLU A 47 10.84 5.33 3.20
N ASN A 48 9.88 5.89 3.95
CA ASN A 48 10.00 7.23 4.52
C ASN A 48 10.58 7.08 5.94
N GLU A 49 11.87 7.36 6.10
CA GLU A 49 12.56 7.30 7.38
C GLU A 49 12.20 8.48 8.30
N GLU A 50 11.83 9.65 7.73
CA GLU A 50 11.52 10.87 8.50
C GLU A 50 10.21 10.75 9.28
N ASN A 51 9.20 10.10 8.70
CA ASN A 51 7.92 9.90 9.36
C ASN A 51 7.39 8.47 9.16
N PRO A 52 7.66 7.56 10.13
CA PRO A 52 7.22 6.17 10.07
C PRO A 52 5.70 6.00 9.93
N LEU A 53 4.89 6.93 10.46
CA LEU A 53 3.43 6.88 10.36
C LEU A 53 2.89 7.27 8.98
N ARG A 54 3.73 7.88 8.15
CA ARG A 54 3.45 8.20 6.74
C ARG A 54 4.25 7.32 5.77
N CYS A 55 4.99 6.34 6.28
CA CYS A 55 5.84 5.48 5.47
C CYS A 55 5.01 4.42 4.73
N PRO A 56 5.00 4.41 3.38
CA PRO A 56 4.19 3.45 2.61
C PRO A 56 4.62 1.99 2.87
N VAL A 57 5.92 1.75 3.06
CA VAL A 57 6.45 0.42 3.40
C VAL A 57 5.90 -0.05 4.75
N LYS A 58 5.98 0.79 5.79
CA LYS A 58 5.52 0.44 7.15
C LYS A 58 4.01 0.28 7.23
N LEU A 59 3.27 1.16 6.55
CA LEU A 59 1.80 1.06 6.48
C LEU A 59 1.36 -0.23 5.80
N TYR A 60 2.05 -0.64 4.73
CA TYR A 60 1.76 -1.90 4.06
C TYR A 60 2.15 -3.12 4.91
N GLU A 61 3.33 -3.10 5.56
CA GLU A 61 3.72 -4.13 6.53
C GLU A 61 2.68 -4.30 7.64
N PHE A 62 2.21 -3.19 8.20
CA PHE A 62 1.18 -3.19 9.23
C PHE A 62 -0.15 -3.76 8.70
N TYR A 63 -0.61 -3.31 7.54
CA TYR A 63 -1.81 -3.83 6.89
C TYR A 63 -1.74 -5.36 6.73
N ILE A 64 -0.64 -5.86 6.16
CA ILE A 64 -0.42 -7.31 5.96
C ILE A 64 -0.35 -8.06 7.29
N SER A 65 0.22 -7.47 8.35
CA SER A 65 0.28 -8.10 9.67
C SER A 65 -1.11 -8.36 10.28
N LYS A 66 -2.08 -7.48 9.99
CA LYS A 66 -3.48 -7.57 10.44
C LYS A 66 -4.39 -8.35 9.48
N CYS A 67 -3.86 -8.85 8.37
CA CYS A 67 -4.59 -9.72 7.44
C CYS A 67 -4.56 -11.18 7.92
N PRO A 68 -5.63 -11.97 7.65
CA PRO A 68 -5.61 -13.41 7.84
C PRO A 68 -4.48 -14.07 7.06
N GLU A 69 -3.91 -15.16 7.57
CA GLU A 69 -2.76 -15.82 6.95
C GLU A 69 -3.06 -16.32 5.53
N SER A 70 -4.29 -16.80 5.30
CA SER A 70 -4.75 -17.34 4.01
C SER A 70 -4.76 -16.31 2.87
N VAL A 71 -4.79 -15.01 3.17
CA VAL A 71 -4.78 -13.94 2.18
C VAL A 71 -3.46 -13.17 2.16
N ARG A 72 -2.56 -13.41 3.12
CA ARG A 72 -1.24 -12.76 3.21
C ARG A 72 -0.33 -13.08 2.02
N THR A 73 -0.56 -14.22 1.37
CA THR A 73 0.20 -14.69 0.20
C THR A 73 -0.49 -14.42 -1.14
N ARG A 74 -1.75 -13.93 -1.10
CA ARG A 74 -2.54 -13.62 -2.28
C ARG A 74 -2.16 -12.26 -2.84
N ASN A 75 -2.12 -12.16 -4.16
CA ASN A 75 -1.81 -10.92 -4.90
C ASN A 75 -2.95 -10.51 -5.84
N ASP A 76 -4.08 -11.21 -5.78
CA ASP A 76 -5.25 -11.03 -6.65
C ASP A 76 -6.34 -10.17 -6.01
N VAL A 77 -6.29 -10.00 -4.69
CA VAL A 77 -7.26 -9.20 -3.93
C VAL A 77 -6.54 -8.12 -3.15
N PHE A 78 -6.99 -6.88 -3.34
CA PHE A 78 -6.52 -5.71 -2.64
C PHE A 78 -7.69 -5.06 -1.90
N TYR A 79 -7.43 -4.48 -0.73
CA TYR A 79 -8.42 -3.88 0.17
C TYR A 79 -9.44 -4.90 0.70
N LEU A 80 -9.07 -5.60 1.75
CA LEU A 80 -9.95 -6.56 2.42
C LEU A 80 -11.03 -5.84 3.24
N GLN A 81 -12.18 -6.47 3.35
CA GLN A 81 -13.28 -5.98 4.18
C GLN A 81 -12.88 -6.03 5.66
N PRO A 82 -12.96 -4.91 6.41
CA PRO A 82 -12.71 -4.89 7.85
C PRO A 82 -13.69 -5.79 8.62
N GLU A 83 -13.19 -6.44 9.67
CA GLU A 83 -14.02 -7.20 10.60
C GLU A 83 -14.80 -6.25 11.50
N ARG A 84 -16.07 -6.58 11.76
CA ARG A 84 -16.96 -5.68 12.54
C ARG A 84 -16.53 -5.55 14.00
N SER A 85 -15.87 -6.56 14.53
CA SER A 85 -15.45 -6.65 15.92
C SER A 85 -13.95 -6.38 16.11
N CYS A 86 -13.22 -5.91 15.09
CA CYS A 86 -11.81 -5.62 15.27
C CYS A 86 -11.62 -4.43 16.23
N VAL A 87 -10.72 -4.61 17.18
CA VAL A 87 -10.27 -3.56 18.10
C VAL A 87 -8.76 -3.34 17.91
N PRO A 88 -8.18 -2.23 18.42
CA PRO A 88 -6.76 -1.93 18.22
C PRO A 88 -5.81 -3.09 18.56
N ASP A 89 -6.10 -3.83 19.64
CA ASP A 89 -5.27 -4.95 20.11
C ASP A 89 -5.54 -6.28 19.37
N SER A 90 -6.55 -6.33 18.49
CA SER A 90 -6.88 -7.54 17.76
C SER A 90 -5.71 -7.99 16.87
N PRO A 91 -5.39 -9.30 16.82
CA PRO A 91 -4.34 -9.83 15.94
C PRO A 91 -4.74 -9.75 14.46
N VAL A 92 -6.04 -9.76 14.16
CA VAL A 92 -6.60 -9.69 12.80
C VAL A 92 -7.66 -8.60 12.75
N TRP A 93 -7.60 -7.75 11.73
CA TRP A 93 -8.56 -6.65 11.52
C TRP A 93 -9.41 -6.81 10.26
N TYR A 94 -9.00 -7.69 9.35
CA TYR A 94 -9.63 -7.85 8.06
C TYR A 94 -10.13 -9.28 7.87
N SER A 95 -11.22 -9.42 7.14
CA SER A 95 -11.72 -10.71 6.66
C SER A 95 -10.94 -11.18 5.43
N THR A 96 -11.25 -12.36 4.93
CA THR A 96 -10.72 -12.87 3.66
C THR A 96 -11.48 -12.33 2.42
N GLN A 97 -12.53 -11.54 2.63
CA GLN A 97 -13.38 -11.03 1.56
C GLN A 97 -12.86 -9.68 1.02
N PRO A 98 -12.88 -9.46 -0.30
CA PRO A 98 -12.57 -8.16 -0.87
C PRO A 98 -13.62 -7.12 -0.47
N LEU A 99 -13.18 -5.89 -0.25
CA LEU A 99 -14.09 -4.76 -0.11
C LEU A 99 -14.80 -4.50 -1.45
N SER A 100 -16.11 -4.27 -1.39
CA SER A 100 -16.90 -4.06 -2.61
C SER A 100 -16.48 -2.78 -3.35
N ARG A 101 -16.63 -2.78 -4.69
CA ARG A 101 -16.34 -1.61 -5.53
C ARG A 101 -17.14 -0.37 -5.10
N ALA A 102 -18.39 -0.56 -4.66
CA ALA A 102 -19.23 0.51 -4.17
C ALA A 102 -18.69 1.14 -2.87
N ALA A 103 -18.23 0.30 -1.93
CA ALA A 103 -17.63 0.77 -0.69
C ALA A 103 -16.29 1.52 -0.94
N LEU A 104 -15.45 0.99 -1.83
CA LEU A 104 -14.22 1.68 -2.27
C LEU A 104 -14.52 3.04 -2.91
N ALA A 105 -15.48 3.10 -3.83
CA ALA A 105 -15.89 4.36 -4.46
C ALA A 105 -16.38 5.37 -3.42
N LYS A 106 -17.20 4.94 -2.47
CA LYS A 106 -17.67 5.80 -1.37
C LYS A 106 -16.51 6.34 -0.53
N MET A 107 -15.53 5.51 -0.19
CA MET A 107 -14.34 5.94 0.55
C MET A 107 -13.53 6.97 -0.25
N LEU A 108 -13.27 6.70 -1.53
CA LEU A 108 -12.50 7.61 -2.39
C LEU A 108 -13.22 8.95 -2.58
N HIS A 109 -14.54 8.95 -2.75
CA HIS A 109 -15.33 10.19 -2.82
C HIS A 109 -15.19 11.01 -1.54
N ARG A 110 -15.27 10.38 -0.36
CA ARG A 110 -15.08 11.09 0.93
C ARG A 110 -13.69 11.73 1.02
N VAL A 111 -12.63 10.98 0.68
CA VAL A 111 -11.25 11.50 0.69
C VAL A 111 -11.09 12.65 -0.30
N LYS A 112 -11.64 12.51 -1.51
CA LYS A 112 -11.60 13.53 -2.55
C LYS A 112 -12.29 14.81 -2.10
N MET A 113 -13.51 14.73 -1.56
CA MET A 113 -14.26 15.89 -1.07
C MET A 113 -13.50 16.63 0.03
N VAL A 114 -12.94 15.92 1.01
CA VAL A 114 -12.12 16.54 2.08
C VAL A 114 -10.92 17.28 1.49
N LYS A 115 -10.25 16.68 0.51
CA LYS A 115 -9.12 17.32 -0.18
C LYS A 115 -9.55 18.57 -0.94
N GLU A 116 -10.67 18.52 -1.66
CA GLU A 116 -11.22 19.66 -2.41
C GLU A 116 -11.58 20.83 -1.48
N ILE A 117 -12.25 20.55 -0.36
CA ILE A 117 -12.56 21.55 0.66
C ILE A 117 -11.29 22.15 1.27
N ASN A 118 -10.32 21.31 1.66
CA ASN A 118 -9.08 21.78 2.25
C ASN A 118 -8.26 22.65 1.29
N ILE A 119 -8.23 22.28 0.00
CA ILE A 119 -7.60 23.12 -1.03
C ILE A 119 -8.35 24.44 -1.12
N ALA A 120 -9.67 24.43 -1.29
CA ALA A 120 -10.47 25.65 -1.40
C ALA A 120 -10.25 26.59 -0.20
N LEU A 121 -10.20 26.07 1.03
CA LEU A 121 -9.96 26.88 2.23
C LEU A 121 -8.53 27.41 2.35
N LEU A 122 -7.52 26.66 1.88
CA LEU A 122 -6.10 27.05 1.97
C LEU A 122 -5.62 27.88 0.78
N THR A 123 -6.37 27.90 -0.31
CA THR A 123 -6.09 28.72 -1.51
C THR A 123 -7.00 29.94 -1.64
N SER A 124 -7.88 30.19 -0.67
CA SER A 124 -8.68 31.42 -0.55
C SER A 124 -7.97 32.42 0.34
#